data_AF-A0A532AMY8-F1
#
_entry.id   AF-A0A532AMY8-F1
#
_cell.length_a   1.000
_cell.length_b   1.000
_cell.length_c   1.000
_cell.angle_alpha   90.00
_cell.angle_beta   90.00
_cell.angle_gamma   90.00
#
_symmetry.space_group_name_H-M   'P 1'
#
loop_
_entity.id
_entity.type
_entity.pdbx_description
1 polymer ?
#
loop_
_entity_poly.entity_id
_entity_poly.type
_entity_poly.pdbx_seq_one_letter_code
_entity_poly.pdbx_strand_id
1 'polypeptide(L)'
;MSKLQAATPEQLQRLKLEASAYFGPKMLNEALLRLCQACGSDSLDQFEKAMVDRIEAMHDDGRANFETLKEFAIEQLYACVREVKSSPKVKQPPKETKARRTPGRVG
;
A
#
# COMPACT_ATOMS: atom_id res chain seq x y z
N MET A 1 17.88 18.91 -14.68
CA MET A 1 17.10 19.65 -13.68
C MET A 1 15.73 19.01 -13.55
N SER A 2 15.34 18.56 -12.36
CA SER A 2 13.99 17.99 -12.18
C SER A 2 12.97 19.11 -12.27
N LYS A 3 11.87 18.92 -13.02
CA LYS A 3 10.77 19.90 -13.11
C LYS A 3 10.18 20.25 -11.73
N LEU A 4 10.38 19.39 -10.73
CA LEU A 4 10.01 19.64 -9.33
C LEU A 4 10.82 20.76 -8.66
N GLN A 5 12.09 20.95 -9.04
CA GLN A 5 12.96 21.97 -8.43
C GLN A 5 12.58 23.39 -8.85
N ALA A 6 11.82 23.54 -9.94
CA ALA A 6 11.35 24.81 -10.48
C ALA A 6 9.86 25.10 -10.18
N ALA A 7 9.18 24.21 -9.44
CA ALA A 7 7.75 24.34 -9.15
C ALA A 7 7.51 25.30 -7.98
N THR A 8 6.43 26.08 -8.05
CA THR A 8 6.02 26.94 -6.92
C THR A 8 5.52 26.10 -5.74
N PRO A 9 5.48 26.62 -4.50
CA PRO A 9 4.95 25.90 -3.35
C PRO A 9 3.53 25.34 -3.57
N GLU A 10 2.65 26.10 -4.23
CA GLU A 10 1.26 25.69 -4.52
C GLU A 10 1.23 24.54 -5.53
N GLN A 11 2.08 24.61 -6.57
CA GLN A 11 2.25 23.52 -7.54
C GLN A 11 2.77 22.26 -6.87
N LEU A 12 3.73 22.40 -5.94
CA LEU A 12 4.25 21.27 -5.17
C LEU A 12 3.19 20.66 -4.27
N GLN A 13 2.36 21.46 -3.59
CA GLN A 13 1.27 20.96 -2.75
C GLN A 13 0.23 20.19 -3.57
N ARG A 14 -0.15 20.74 -4.74
CA ARG A 14 -1.04 20.06 -5.68
C ARG A 14 -0.46 18.74 -6.18
N LEU A 15 0.81 18.74 -6.61
CA LEU A 15 1.48 17.53 -7.08
C LEU A 15 1.59 16.47 -5.99
N LYS A 16 1.84 16.87 -4.74
CA LYS A 16 1.83 15.94 -3.60
C LYS A 16 0.46 15.29 -3.44
N LEU A 17 -0.62 16.08 -3.45
CA LEU A 17 -1.97 15.54 -3.34
C LEU A 17 -2.31 14.58 -4.49
N GLU A 18 -2.02 14.98 -5.73
CA GLU A 18 -2.25 14.15 -6.92
C GLU A 18 -1.44 12.84 -6.87
N ALA A 19 -0.16 12.91 -6.49
CA ALA A 19 0.69 11.74 -6.36
C ALA A 19 0.20 10.79 -5.26
N SER A 20 -0.18 11.33 -4.09
CA SER A 20 -0.75 10.55 -2.99
C SER A 20 -2.06 9.87 -3.40
N ALA A 21 -2.96 10.58 -4.08
CA ALA A 21 -4.23 10.02 -4.54
C ALA A 21 -4.04 8.93 -5.62
N TYR A 22 -3.09 9.11 -6.54
CA TYR A 22 -2.89 8.17 -7.64
C TYR A 22 -2.05 6.94 -7.25
N PHE A 23 -0.93 7.16 -6.56
CA PHE A 23 0.02 6.08 -6.22
C PHE A 23 -0.25 5.46 -4.85
N GLY A 24 -0.89 6.17 -3.92
CA GLY A 24 -1.18 5.67 -2.58
C GLY A 24 -1.91 4.32 -2.57
N PRO A 25 -3.08 4.19 -3.22
CA PRO A 25 -3.81 2.93 -3.28
C PRO A 25 -3.00 1.78 -3.93
N LYS A 26 -2.19 2.10 -4.95
CA LYS A 26 -1.37 1.10 -5.66
C LYS A 26 -0.23 0.59 -4.78
N MET A 27 0.43 1.50 -4.07
CA MET A 27 1.50 1.15 -3.12
C MET A 27 0.94 0.34 -1.95
N LEU A 28 -0.25 0.69 -1.44
CA LEU A 28 -0.91 -0.08 -0.39
C LEU A 28 -1.24 -1.50 -0.86
N ASN A 29 -1.86 -1.66 -2.04
CA ASN A 29 -2.18 -2.97 -2.59
C ASN A 29 -0.93 -3.86 -2.72
N GLU A 30 0.15 -3.34 -3.29
CA GLU A 30 1.40 -4.10 -3.44
C GLU A 30 2.05 -4.41 -2.08
N ALA A 31 1.97 -3.51 -1.11
CA ALA A 31 2.45 -3.76 0.26
C ALA A 31 1.66 -4.89 0.94
N LEU A 32 0.32 -4.88 0.80
CA LEU A 32 -0.55 -5.93 1.33
C LEU A 32 -0.33 -7.27 0.64
N LEU A 33 -0.11 -7.28 -0.67
CA LEU A 33 0.23 -8.49 -1.40
C LEU A 33 1.52 -9.12 -0.84
N ARG A 34 2.56 -8.30 -0.61
CA ARG A 34 3.83 -8.76 -0.03
C ARG A 34 3.69 -9.21 1.41
N LEU A 35 2.90 -8.49 2.21
CA LEU A 35 2.56 -8.89 3.59
C LEU A 35 1.91 -10.28 3.60
N CYS A 36 0.92 -10.50 2.74
CA CYS A 36 0.24 -11.78 2.63
C CYS A 36 1.18 -12.91 2.17
N GLN A 37 2.07 -12.64 1.21
CA GLN A 37 3.06 -13.61 0.75
C GLN A 37 4.08 -13.98 1.83
N ALA A 38 4.47 -13.03 2.68
CA ALA A 38 5.46 -13.24 3.73
C ALA A 38 4.86 -13.84 5.02
N CYS A 39 3.62 -13.47 5.36
CA CYS A 39 3.02 -13.73 6.67
C CYS A 39 1.70 -14.52 6.62
N GLY A 40 1.24 -14.92 5.43
CA GLY A 40 -0.01 -15.67 5.23
C GLY A 40 -1.25 -14.78 5.15
N SER A 41 -2.40 -15.37 4.81
CA SER A 41 -3.68 -14.66 4.62
C SER A 41 -4.18 -13.96 5.87
N ASP A 42 -3.99 -14.57 7.04
CA ASP A 42 -4.51 -14.07 8.32
C ASP A 42 -3.87 -12.74 8.72
N SER A 43 -2.67 -12.45 8.20
CA SER A 43 -2.00 -11.16 8.37
C SER A 43 -2.80 -9.99 7.76
N LEU A 44 -3.61 -10.26 6.73
CA LEU A 44 -4.47 -9.25 6.11
C LEU A 44 -5.67 -8.90 7.00
N ASP A 45 -6.25 -9.88 7.71
CA ASP A 45 -7.33 -9.64 8.67
C ASP A 45 -6.85 -8.82 9.87
N GLN A 46 -5.67 -9.15 10.39
CA GLN A 46 -5.05 -8.39 11.47
C GLN A 46 -4.71 -6.97 11.03
N PHE A 47 -4.18 -6.80 9.82
CA PHE A 47 -3.90 -5.48 9.25
C PHE A 47 -5.16 -4.64 9.10
N GLU A 48 -6.21 -5.22 8.50
CA GLU A 48 -7.49 -4.56 8.27
C GLU A 48 -8.05 -4.03 9.59
N LYS A 49 -8.20 -4.90 10.59
CA LYS A 49 -8.69 -4.51 11.91
C LYS A 49 -7.84 -3.41 12.55
N ALA A 50 -6.53 -3.59 12.59
CA ALA A 50 -5.63 -2.62 13.22
C ALA A 50 -5.68 -1.24 12.54
N MET A 51 -5.90 -1.20 11.22
CA MET A 51 -6.03 0.06 10.49
C MET A 51 -7.40 0.71 10.66
N VAL A 52 -8.48 -0.07 10.71
CA VAL A 52 -9.82 0.44 11.06
C VAL A 52 -9.78 1.09 12.44
N ASP A 53 -9.30 0.36 13.46
CA ASP A 53 -9.18 0.86 14.82
C ASP A 53 -8.37 2.17 14.88
N ARG A 54 -7.28 2.25 14.11
CA ARG A 54 -6.45 3.47 14.01
C ARG A 54 -7.16 4.63 13.34
N ILE A 55 -7.88 4.38 12.24
CA ILE A 55 -8.61 5.43 11.52
C ILE A 55 -9.74 5.95 12.42
N GLU A 56 -10.49 5.06 13.06
CA GLU A 56 -11.58 5.41 13.98
C GLU A 56 -11.10 6.25 15.17
N ALA A 57 -9.91 5.95 15.70
CA ALA A 57 -9.30 6.71 16.79
C ALA A 57 -8.68 8.06 16.38
N MET A 58 -8.59 8.38 15.08
CA MET A 58 -8.14 9.70 14.65
C MET A 58 -9.22 10.75 14.90
N HIS A 59 -8.76 11.98 15.18
CA HIS A 59 -9.57 13.17 15.35
C HIS A 59 -8.88 14.36 14.64
N ASP A 60 -9.67 15.18 13.96
CA ASP A 60 -9.23 16.44 13.33
C ASP A 60 -10.36 17.48 13.46
N ASP A 61 -10.17 18.41 14.40
CA ASP A 61 -11.15 19.47 14.68
C ASP A 61 -11.20 20.54 13.56
N GLY A 62 -10.24 20.51 12.62
CA GLY A 62 -10.11 21.48 11.54
C GLY A 62 -10.84 21.12 10.26
N ARG A 63 -11.41 19.91 10.16
CA ARG A 63 -12.06 19.41 8.94
C ARG A 63 -13.53 19.11 9.17
N ALA A 64 -14.40 19.92 8.57
CA ALA A 64 -15.86 19.75 8.67
C ALA A 64 -16.37 18.35 8.21
N ASN A 65 -15.65 17.69 7.31
CA ASN A 65 -16.04 16.39 6.75
C ASN A 65 -15.16 15.25 7.27
N PHE A 66 -14.50 15.39 8.42
CA PHE A 66 -13.51 14.42 8.88
C PHE A 66 -14.07 13.02 9.09
N GLU A 67 -15.24 12.87 9.69
CA GLU A 67 -15.87 11.56 9.89
C GLU A 67 -16.22 10.90 8.56
N THR A 68 -16.74 11.65 7.59
CA THR A 68 -16.97 11.13 6.22
C THR A 68 -15.66 10.71 5.55
N LEU A 69 -14.55 11.42 5.78
CA LEU A 69 -13.24 11.01 5.28
C LEU A 69 -12.78 9.69 5.90
N LYS A 70 -13.06 9.45 7.18
CA LYS A 70 -12.77 8.18 7.86
C LYS A 70 -13.57 7.04 7.25
N GLU A 71 -14.87 7.23 7.05
CA GLU A 71 -15.74 6.24 6.37
C GLU A 71 -15.18 5.87 4.99
N PHE A 72 -14.89 6.86 4.14
CA PHE A 72 -14.30 6.61 2.81
C PHE A 72 -12.92 5.94 2.88
N ALA A 73 -12.11 6.25 3.89
CA ALA A 73 -10.81 5.60 4.06
C ALA A 73 -10.96 4.13 4.46
N ILE A 74 -11.92 3.81 5.34
CA ILE A 74 -12.25 2.46 5.76
C ILE A 74 -12.81 1.64 4.59
N GLU A 75 -13.71 2.20 3.79
CA GLU A 75 -14.23 1.52 2.59
C GLU A 75 -13.13 1.20 1.58
N GLN A 76 -12.21 2.14 1.34
CA GLN A 76 -11.07 1.92 0.45
C GLN A 76 -10.13 0.83 1.00
N LEU A 77 -9.92 0.80 2.31
CA LEU A 77 -9.15 -0.26 2.97
C LEU A 77 -9.79 -1.64 2.73
N TYR A 78 -11.09 -1.78 2.99
CA TYR A 78 -11.82 -3.03 2.74
C TYR A 78 -11.75 -3.47 1.27
N ALA A 79 -11.92 -2.53 0.34
CA ALA A 79 -11.79 -2.82 -1.08
C ALA A 79 -10.40 -3.35 -1.44
N CYS A 80 -9.35 -2.72 -0.91
CA CYS A 80 -7.95 -3.10 -1.16
C CYS A 80 -7.62 -4.48 -0.58
N VAL A 81 -8.01 -4.76 0.67
CA VAL A 81 -7.78 -6.06 1.31
C VAL A 81 -8.51 -7.18 0.56
N ARG A 82 -9.77 -6.95 0.18
CA ARG A 82 -10.56 -7.91 -0.61
C ARG A 82 -9.92 -8.20 -1.97
N GLU A 83 -9.43 -7.17 -2.67
CA GLU A 83 -8.73 -7.33 -3.94
C GLU A 83 -7.48 -8.22 -3.78
N VAL A 84 -6.67 -7.97 -2.75
CA VAL A 84 -5.46 -8.78 -2.49
C VAL A 84 -5.83 -10.22 -2.15
N LYS A 85 -6.81 -10.46 -1.26
CA LYS A 85 -7.28 -11.82 -0.93
C LYS A 85 -7.78 -12.60 -2.15
N SER A 86 -8.34 -11.89 -3.12
CA SER A 86 -8.85 -12.47 -4.36
C SER A 86 -7.76 -12.70 -5.41
N SER A 87 -6.53 -12.20 -5.17
CA SER A 87 -5.44 -12.20 -6.15
C SER A 87 -4.86 -13.61 -6.37
N PRO A 88 -4.73 -14.07 -7.62
CA PRO A 88 -4.03 -15.32 -7.94
C PRO A 88 -2.57 -15.34 -7.46
N LYS A 89 -1.95 -14.17 -7.30
CA LYS A 89 -0.56 -14.01 -6.83
C LYS A 89 -0.36 -14.33 -5.34
N VAL A 90 -1.44 -14.38 -4.57
CA VAL A 90 -1.40 -14.89 -3.17
C VAL A 90 -1.21 -16.41 -3.16
N LYS A 91 -1.67 -17.11 -4.20
CA LYS A 91 -1.59 -18.57 -4.31
C LYS A 91 -0.26 -19.07 -4.87
N GLN A 92 0.54 -18.20 -5.46
CA GLN A 92 1.84 -18.57 -6.02
C GLN A 92 2.95 -18.16 -5.04
N PRO A 93 3.69 -19.11 -4.45
CA PRO A 93 4.88 -18.74 -3.68
C PRO A 93 5.85 -17.99 -4.60
N PRO A 94 6.55 -16.95 -4.09
CA PRO A 94 7.59 -16.28 -4.87
C PRO A 94 8.58 -17.35 -5.35
N LYS A 95 8.72 -17.53 -6.66
CA LYS A 95 9.74 -18.42 -7.20
C LYS A 95 11.09 -17.92 -6.69
N GLU A 96 11.71 -18.69 -5.79
CA GLU A 96 13.08 -18.48 -5.37
C GLU A 96 13.94 -18.46 -6.63
N THR A 97 14.41 -17.28 -7.05
CA THR A 97 15.54 -17.16 -7.95
C THR A 97 16.79 -17.56 -7.17
N LYS A 98 16.97 -18.87 -6.95
CA LYS A 98 18.28 -19.41 -6.63
C LYS A 98 19.19 -19.11 -7.81
N ALA A 99 19.95 -18.03 -7.68
CA ALA A 99 21.10 -17.75 -8.50
C ALA A 99 22.01 -18.99 -8.43
N ARG A 100 22.00 -19.75 -9.53
CA ARG A 100 22.85 -20.90 -9.77
C ARG A 100 24.30 -20.42 -9.73
N ARG A 101 24.91 -20.44 -8.55
CA ARG A 101 26.37 -20.40 -8.41
C ARG A 101 26.89 -21.72 -8.94
N THR A 102 27.33 -21.74 -10.20
CA THR A 102 28.15 -22.81 -10.74
C THR A 102 29.58 -22.58 -10.22
N PRO A 103 30.17 -23.46 -9.40
CA PRO A 103 31.61 -23.44 -9.19
C PRO A 103 32.25 -23.98 -10.48
N GLY A 104 33.03 -23.14 -11.16
CA GLY A 104 33.86 -23.57 -12.29
C GLY A 104 34.78 -24.69 -11.81
N ARG A 105 34.60 -25.88 -12.41
CA ARG A 105 35.44 -27.06 -12.21
C ARG A 105 36.74 -26.88 -13.01
N VAL A 106 37.82 -27.19 -12.33
CA VAL A 106 39.23 -27.27 -12.75
C VAL A 106 39.41 -27.90 -14.15
N GLY A 107 40.32 -27.31 -14.95
CA GLY A 107 40.88 -27.85 -16.18
C GLY A 107 42.17 -27.12 -16.53
#